data_AF-A0A418ESP6-F1
#
_entry.id   AF-A0A418ESP6-F1
#
_cell.length_a   1.000
_cell.length_b   1.000
_cell.length_c   1.000
_cell.angle_alpha   90.00
_cell.angle_beta   90.00
_cell.angle_gamma   90.00
#
_symmetry.space_group_name_H-M   'P 1'
#
loop_
_entity.id
_entity.type
_entity.pdbx_description
1 polymer ?
#
loop_
_entity_poly.entity_id
_entity_poly.type
_entity_poly.pdbx_seq_one_letter_code
_entity_poly.pdbx_strand_id
1 'polypeptide(L)'
;MKFALLLAFTVAVAALARDQIVPAKVAWGDEAPDDGFEIGGDQEAQFGQHRYVAGLKPAPNNITVCGGSLIAPNVVLTAAHCLTGKLPSVVVGTHYIFGFADGELATVTQEIKDPSGADLGIVILDRNITSIQPVTVSFEFVPADVLTWVRGWGRLWDRGPKSHVLQEVSVSTWNNTRTSAALFPHPVNDTELGAGGVEGEDSCDGDSGGPLTIEENGTARLVGVIARGFGCGLRGIPGIYERTSAARAFIEPYLPK
;
A
#
# COMPACT_ATOMS: atom_id res chain seq x y z
N MET A 1 -32.79 52.30 -65.84
CA MET A 1 -33.11 52.73 -64.47
C MET A 1 -34.00 51.68 -63.82
N LYS A 2 -33.49 50.95 -62.83
CA LYS A 2 -34.26 50.42 -61.69
C LYS A 2 -33.28 49.72 -60.75
N PHE A 3 -33.18 50.29 -59.55
CA PHE A 3 -32.40 49.83 -58.41
C PHE A 3 -32.87 48.44 -57.95
N ALA A 4 -31.94 47.52 -57.71
CA ALA A 4 -32.18 46.31 -56.94
C ALA A 4 -31.47 46.46 -55.59
N LEU A 5 -32.28 46.49 -54.53
CA LEU A 5 -31.92 46.66 -53.14
C LEU A 5 -31.27 45.36 -52.62
N LEU A 6 -30.00 45.41 -52.21
CA LEU A 6 -29.32 44.30 -51.54
C LEU A 6 -29.79 44.22 -50.08
N LEU A 7 -30.62 43.23 -49.74
CA LEU A 7 -30.83 42.81 -48.35
C LEU A 7 -29.74 41.79 -47.99
N ALA A 8 -28.88 42.15 -47.04
CA ALA A 8 -27.97 41.22 -46.40
C ALA A 8 -28.75 40.38 -45.37
N PHE A 9 -28.94 39.10 -45.66
CA PHE A 9 -29.40 38.12 -44.66
C PHE A 9 -28.18 37.57 -43.92
N THR A 10 -28.04 37.93 -42.64
CA THR A 10 -27.11 37.24 -41.73
C THR A 10 -27.71 35.88 -41.38
N VAL A 11 -27.14 34.80 -41.92
CA VAL A 11 -27.45 33.43 -41.50
C VAL A 11 -26.65 33.13 -40.24
N ALA A 12 -27.32 33.08 -39.08
CA ALA A 12 -26.73 32.50 -37.88
C ALA A 12 -26.70 30.97 -38.03
N VAL A 13 -25.50 30.41 -38.17
CA VAL A 13 -25.31 28.95 -38.15
C VAL A 13 -25.35 28.52 -36.69
N ALA A 14 -26.49 27.99 -36.23
CA ALA A 14 -26.55 27.25 -34.99
C ALA A 14 -25.79 25.93 -35.19
N ALA A 15 -24.66 25.78 -34.52
CA ALA A 15 -23.95 24.50 -34.45
C ALA A 15 -24.78 23.52 -33.63
N LEU A 16 -25.46 22.59 -34.30
CA LEU A 16 -26.02 21.39 -33.67
C LEU A 16 -24.84 20.53 -33.20
N ALA A 17 -24.55 20.59 -31.90
CA ALA A 17 -23.71 19.59 -31.26
C ALA A 17 -24.38 18.22 -31.46
N ARG A 18 -23.68 17.31 -32.13
CA ARG A 18 -24.07 15.89 -32.15
C ARG A 18 -23.90 15.37 -30.73
N ASP A 19 -25.01 15.03 -30.09
CA ASP A 19 -25.01 14.26 -28.85
C ASP A 19 -24.27 12.94 -29.11
N GLN A 20 -23.03 12.91 -28.65
CA GLN A 20 -22.26 11.70 -28.54
C GLN A 20 -22.89 10.92 -27.39
N ILE A 21 -23.51 9.79 -27.71
CA ILE A 21 -24.12 8.88 -26.73
C ILE A 21 -22.99 8.38 -25.83
N VAL A 22 -22.82 9.04 -24.69
CA VAL A 22 -22.03 8.55 -23.57
C VAL A 22 -22.85 7.42 -22.94
N PRO A 23 -22.33 6.20 -22.81
CA PRO A 23 -23.06 5.13 -22.14
C PRO A 23 -23.38 5.55 -20.72
N ALA A 24 -24.62 5.28 -20.29
CA ALA A 24 -25.13 5.68 -19.00
C ALA A 24 -24.18 5.27 -17.87
N LYS A 25 -23.84 6.27 -17.05
CA LYS A 25 -23.26 6.14 -15.72
C LYS A 25 -23.88 4.91 -15.03
N VAL A 26 -23.09 3.85 -14.82
CA VAL A 26 -23.46 2.79 -13.89
C VAL A 26 -23.44 3.46 -12.52
N ALA A 27 -24.60 3.96 -12.10
CA ALA A 27 -24.83 4.46 -10.77
C ALA A 27 -24.80 3.25 -9.83
N TRP A 28 -23.64 3.03 -9.21
CA TRP A 28 -23.62 2.37 -7.91
C TRP A 28 -24.35 3.31 -6.97
N GLY A 29 -25.46 2.83 -6.39
CA GLY A 29 -26.41 3.65 -5.66
C GLY A 29 -25.74 4.51 -4.61
N ASP A 30 -26.10 5.80 -4.61
CA ASP A 30 -25.86 6.73 -3.52
C ASP A 30 -26.77 6.34 -2.35
N GLU A 31 -26.45 5.25 -1.66
CA GLU A 31 -26.97 4.86 -0.35
C GLU A 31 -26.20 3.60 0.04
N ALA A 32 -25.03 3.80 0.68
CA ALA A 32 -24.42 2.73 1.45
C ALA A 32 -25.47 2.25 2.45
N PRO A 33 -25.74 0.94 2.57
CA PRO A 33 -26.49 0.44 3.71
C PRO A 33 -25.74 0.90 4.96
N ASP A 34 -26.39 1.66 5.82
CA ASP A 34 -25.96 1.88 7.19
C ASP A 34 -26.19 0.56 7.94
N ASP A 35 -25.39 -0.45 7.62
CA ASP A 35 -25.37 -1.75 8.27
C ASP A 35 -24.23 -1.83 9.29
N GLY A 36 -23.93 -0.72 9.98
CA GLY A 36 -23.55 -0.71 11.41
C GLY A 36 -22.55 -1.76 11.89
N PHE A 37 -21.59 -2.14 11.05
CA PHE A 37 -20.48 -3.03 11.38
C PHE A 37 -19.17 -2.36 10.97
N GLU A 38 -19.02 -1.12 11.42
CA GLU A 38 -17.72 -0.47 11.59
C GLU A 38 -17.00 -1.17 12.75
N ILE A 39 -16.54 -2.40 12.51
CA ILE A 39 -15.68 -3.13 13.44
C ILE A 39 -14.24 -2.95 12.97
N GLY A 40 -13.63 -1.88 13.47
CA GLY A 40 -12.21 -1.83 13.80
C GLY A 40 -11.28 -1.23 12.74
N GLY A 41 -10.80 -0.01 12.99
CA GLY A 41 -9.52 0.54 12.53
C GLY A 41 -9.33 0.84 11.04
N ASP A 42 -9.69 -0.09 10.16
CA ASP A 42 -9.38 -0.05 8.74
C ASP A 42 -10.32 0.89 7.98
N GLN A 43 -9.73 1.76 7.18
CA GLN A 43 -10.43 2.65 6.27
C GLN A 43 -9.93 2.45 4.85
N GLU A 44 -10.82 2.49 3.85
CA GLU A 44 -10.40 2.51 2.45
C GLU A 44 -9.51 3.73 2.20
N ALA A 45 -8.28 3.47 1.74
CA ALA A 45 -7.35 4.52 1.36
C ALA A 45 -7.90 5.29 0.15
N GLN A 46 -7.67 6.59 0.09
CA GLN A 46 -8.18 7.36 -1.05
C GLN A 46 -7.53 6.89 -2.37
N PHE A 47 -8.37 6.72 -3.41
CA PHE A 47 -7.90 6.31 -4.73
C PHE A 47 -6.75 7.19 -5.25
N GLY A 48 -5.66 6.56 -5.66
CA GLY A 48 -4.47 7.25 -6.19
C GLY A 48 -3.53 7.81 -5.11
N GLN A 49 -3.82 7.61 -3.82
CA GLN A 49 -2.86 7.87 -2.75
C GLN A 49 -1.95 6.67 -2.50
N HIS A 50 -0.84 6.91 -1.78
CA HIS A 50 0.14 5.90 -1.36
C HIS A 50 0.62 4.98 -2.49
N ARG A 51 0.77 5.53 -3.71
CA ARG A 51 1.09 4.73 -4.90
C ARG A 51 2.43 3.99 -4.84
N TYR A 52 3.27 4.27 -3.86
CA TYR A 52 4.49 3.49 -3.58
C TYR A 52 4.21 2.08 -3.06
N VAL A 53 2.99 1.78 -2.58
CA VAL A 53 2.59 0.45 -2.14
C VAL A 53 2.66 -0.51 -3.32
N ALA A 54 3.32 -1.65 -3.10
CA ALA A 54 3.47 -2.71 -4.08
C ALA A 54 2.78 -4.00 -3.61
N GLY A 55 2.30 -4.80 -4.56
CA GLY A 55 1.74 -6.12 -4.31
C GLY A 55 2.51 -7.20 -5.07
N LEU A 56 2.97 -8.22 -4.34
CA LEU A 56 3.65 -9.40 -4.88
C LEU A 56 2.64 -10.51 -5.16
N LYS A 57 2.76 -11.14 -6.33
CA LYS A 57 1.71 -11.95 -6.93
C LYS A 57 2.25 -13.21 -7.63
N PRO A 58 1.51 -14.34 -7.60
CA PRO A 58 1.86 -15.55 -8.34
C PRO A 58 1.84 -15.38 -9.87
N ALA A 59 1.00 -14.48 -10.38
CA ALA A 59 0.90 -14.15 -11.80
C ALA A 59 0.29 -12.74 -11.99
N PRO A 60 0.39 -12.14 -13.17
CA PRO A 60 -0.07 -10.77 -13.42
C PRO A 60 -1.56 -10.52 -13.16
N ASN A 61 -2.41 -11.53 -13.30
CA ASN A 61 -3.87 -11.46 -13.10
C ASN A 61 -4.36 -12.07 -11.78
N ASN A 62 -3.46 -12.62 -10.95
CA ASN A 62 -3.82 -13.12 -9.62
C ASN A 62 -4.11 -11.96 -8.65
N ILE A 63 -4.53 -12.28 -7.43
CA ILE A 63 -4.57 -11.31 -6.32
C ILE A 63 -3.18 -11.12 -5.71
N THR A 64 -2.96 -9.98 -5.06
CA THR A 64 -1.81 -9.75 -4.18
C THR A 64 -1.79 -10.74 -3.00
N VAL A 65 -0.62 -11.30 -2.73
CA VAL A 65 -0.38 -12.27 -1.65
C VAL A 65 0.49 -11.69 -0.55
N CYS A 66 1.48 -10.87 -0.92
CA CYS A 66 2.31 -10.08 0.00
C CYS A 66 2.33 -8.62 -0.45
N GLY A 67 2.50 -7.70 0.50
CA GLY A 67 2.79 -6.31 0.27
C GLY A 67 4.27 -6.04 -0.01
N GLY A 68 4.56 -4.78 -0.32
CA GLY A 68 5.88 -4.25 -0.57
C GLY A 68 5.85 -2.73 -0.68
N SER A 69 7.02 -2.11 -0.75
CA SER A 69 7.18 -0.67 -0.96
C SER A 69 8.18 -0.41 -2.07
N LEU A 70 7.80 0.38 -3.08
CA LEU A 70 8.75 0.90 -4.06
C LEU A 70 9.69 1.90 -3.39
N ILE A 71 10.98 1.56 -3.27
CA ILE A 71 12.01 2.41 -2.61
C ILE A 71 13.02 3.01 -3.59
N ALA A 72 13.07 2.47 -4.82
CA ALA A 72 13.76 3.05 -5.96
C ALA A 72 13.03 2.63 -7.25
N PRO A 73 13.32 3.21 -8.44
CA PRO A 73 12.53 3.00 -9.65
C PRO A 73 12.28 1.52 -10.01
N ASN A 74 13.20 0.61 -9.74
CA ASN A 74 13.04 -0.83 -9.98
C ASN A 74 13.29 -1.69 -8.74
N VAL A 75 13.17 -1.10 -7.55
CA VAL A 75 13.51 -1.77 -6.29
C VAL A 75 12.31 -1.71 -5.35
N VAL A 76 11.84 -2.88 -4.93
CA VAL A 76 10.79 -3.04 -3.93
C VAL A 76 11.38 -3.64 -2.66
N LEU A 77 11.13 -3.00 -1.52
CA LEU A 77 11.41 -3.54 -0.19
C LEU A 77 10.17 -4.31 0.31
N THR A 78 10.37 -5.50 0.84
CA THR A 78 9.32 -6.40 1.34
C THR A 78 9.89 -7.29 2.46
N ALA A 79 9.10 -8.25 2.94
CA ALA A 79 9.54 -9.20 3.95
C ALA A 79 10.31 -10.38 3.33
N ALA A 80 11.31 -10.92 4.05
CA ALA A 80 12.11 -12.04 3.56
C ALA A 80 11.27 -13.32 3.36
N HIS A 81 10.25 -13.53 4.19
CA HIS A 81 9.36 -14.69 4.09
C HIS A 81 8.45 -14.66 2.84
N CYS A 82 8.26 -13.50 2.21
CA CYS A 82 7.56 -13.38 0.92
C CYS A 82 8.42 -13.85 -0.27
N LEU A 83 9.75 -13.83 -0.11
CA LEU A 83 10.72 -14.18 -1.15
C LEU A 83 10.91 -15.71 -1.22
N THR A 84 9.99 -16.36 -1.93
CA THR A 84 9.92 -17.83 -2.05
C THR A 84 10.16 -18.33 -3.48
N GLY A 85 10.45 -17.44 -4.44
CA GLY A 85 10.48 -17.74 -5.87
C GLY A 85 9.11 -18.07 -6.48
N LYS A 86 8.02 -17.88 -5.73
CA LYS A 86 6.64 -18.19 -6.17
C LYS A 86 5.82 -16.94 -6.53
N LEU A 87 6.38 -15.75 -6.36
CA LEU A 87 5.71 -14.48 -6.61
C LEU A 87 6.44 -13.71 -7.72
N PRO A 88 6.44 -14.21 -8.98
CA PRO A 88 7.24 -13.65 -10.07
C PRO A 88 6.70 -12.31 -10.59
N SER A 89 5.55 -11.85 -10.12
CA SER A 89 4.92 -10.62 -10.59
C SER A 89 4.73 -9.62 -9.45
N VAL A 90 5.03 -8.36 -9.70
CA VAL A 90 4.79 -7.24 -8.80
C VAL A 90 3.89 -6.23 -9.49
N VAL A 91 2.91 -5.69 -8.77
CA VAL A 91 2.16 -4.51 -9.19
C VAL A 91 2.51 -3.35 -8.26
N VAL A 92 2.75 -2.16 -8.79
CA VAL A 92 3.03 -0.97 -7.99
C VAL A 92 1.94 0.08 -8.21
N GLY A 93 1.48 0.72 -7.14
CA GLY A 93 0.58 1.87 -7.17
C GLY A 93 -0.83 1.60 -7.66
N THR A 94 -1.28 0.36 -7.48
CA THR A 94 -2.67 -0.05 -7.64
C THR A 94 -3.50 0.35 -6.42
N HIS A 95 -4.79 0.59 -6.61
CA HIS A 95 -5.81 0.65 -5.56
C HIS A 95 -6.47 -0.71 -5.36
N TYR A 96 -6.68 -1.48 -6.43
CA TYR A 96 -7.38 -2.76 -6.35
C TYR A 96 -6.42 -3.93 -6.11
N ILE A 97 -6.86 -4.95 -5.36
CA ILE A 97 -6.05 -6.14 -5.02
C ILE A 97 -5.56 -6.92 -6.25
N PHE A 98 -6.27 -6.83 -7.37
CA PHE A 98 -5.84 -7.43 -8.63
C PHE A 98 -4.85 -6.54 -9.38
N GLY A 99 -5.04 -5.21 -9.36
CA GLY A 99 -4.11 -4.20 -9.87
C GLY A 99 -3.66 -4.29 -11.33
N PHE A 100 -4.33 -5.07 -12.17
CA PHE A 100 -3.95 -5.18 -13.59
C PHE A 100 -4.38 -3.97 -14.43
N ALA A 101 -5.23 -3.08 -13.91
CA ALA A 101 -5.82 -1.97 -14.65
C ALA A 101 -5.38 -0.58 -14.17
N ASP A 102 -4.93 -0.45 -12.93
CA ASP A 102 -4.68 0.82 -12.23
C ASP A 102 -3.29 0.90 -11.57
N GLY A 103 -2.50 -0.18 -11.63
CA GLY A 103 -1.09 -0.22 -11.22
C GLY A 103 -0.14 -0.52 -12.37
N GLU A 104 1.15 -0.42 -12.09
CA GLU A 104 2.22 -0.81 -13.03
C GLU A 104 2.72 -2.23 -12.71
N LEU A 105 2.46 -3.18 -13.62
CA LEU A 105 2.85 -4.59 -13.48
C LEU A 105 4.27 -4.86 -13.97
N ALA A 106 5.18 -5.34 -13.12
CA ALA A 106 6.55 -5.71 -13.47
C ALA A 106 6.90 -7.15 -13.08
N THR A 107 7.95 -7.68 -13.72
CA THR A 107 8.45 -9.03 -13.46
C THR A 107 9.57 -8.99 -12.44
N VAL A 108 9.58 -9.91 -11.50
CA VAL A 108 10.69 -10.10 -10.57
C VAL A 108 11.87 -10.75 -11.30
N THR A 109 13.02 -10.10 -11.25
CA THR A 109 14.29 -10.62 -11.80
C THR A 109 15.22 -11.17 -10.72
N GLN A 110 15.14 -10.62 -9.52
CA GLN A 110 15.96 -11.04 -8.39
C GLN A 110 15.21 -10.89 -7.08
N GLU A 111 15.37 -11.88 -6.21
CA GLU A 111 14.95 -11.86 -4.81
C GLU A 111 16.22 -11.90 -3.94
N ILE A 112 16.36 -10.95 -3.01
CA ILE A 112 17.54 -10.83 -2.14
C ILE A 112 17.05 -10.73 -0.70
N LYS A 113 17.34 -11.74 0.12
CA LYS A 113 17.03 -11.73 1.55
C LYS A 113 18.14 -11.04 2.33
N ASP A 114 17.80 -10.35 3.42
CA ASP A 114 18.78 -9.80 4.35
C ASP A 114 19.67 -10.93 4.92
N PRO A 115 21.00 -10.87 4.73
CA PRO A 115 21.91 -11.92 5.19
C PRO A 115 22.06 -11.97 6.72
N SER A 116 21.63 -10.95 7.45
CA SER A 116 21.68 -10.92 8.92
C SER A 116 20.63 -11.84 9.58
N GLY A 117 19.61 -12.25 8.82
CA GLY A 117 18.50 -13.07 9.32
C GLY A 117 17.25 -12.27 9.72
N ALA A 118 17.26 -10.94 9.61
CA ALA A 118 16.05 -10.12 9.71
C ALA A 118 15.04 -10.50 8.63
N ASP A 119 13.74 -10.35 8.90
CA ASP A 119 12.67 -10.66 7.94
C ASP A 119 12.47 -9.55 6.89
N LEU A 120 13.57 -9.13 6.26
CA LEU A 120 13.63 -8.11 5.23
C LEU A 120 14.18 -8.66 3.92
N GLY A 121 13.65 -8.14 2.82
CA GLY A 121 14.05 -8.56 1.49
C GLY A 121 13.87 -7.50 0.41
N ILE A 122 14.72 -7.56 -0.60
CA ILE A 122 14.69 -6.72 -1.79
C ILE A 122 14.23 -7.54 -2.99
N VAL A 123 13.35 -6.94 -3.78
CA VAL A 123 12.93 -7.42 -5.09
C VAL A 123 13.42 -6.45 -6.16
N ILE A 124 14.13 -6.98 -7.16
CA ILE A 124 14.58 -6.22 -8.33
C ILE A 124 13.64 -6.49 -9.50
N LEU A 125 13.07 -5.43 -10.06
CA LEU A 125 12.13 -5.47 -11.17
C LEU A 125 12.86 -5.46 -12.52
N ASP A 126 12.23 -6.07 -13.53
CA ASP A 126 12.71 -6.14 -14.92
C ASP A 126 12.80 -4.78 -15.63
N ARG A 127 12.16 -3.76 -15.07
CA ARG A 127 12.20 -2.38 -15.57
C ARG A 127 11.99 -1.36 -14.46
N ASN A 128 12.30 -0.11 -14.77
CA ASN A 128 11.97 1.03 -13.93
C ASN A 128 10.47 1.36 -14.02
N ILE A 129 9.86 1.59 -12.87
CA ILE A 129 8.57 2.23 -12.65
C ILE A 129 8.84 3.74 -12.57
N THR A 130 8.34 4.50 -13.54
CA THR A 130 8.64 5.94 -13.66
C THR A 130 7.44 6.84 -13.43
N SER A 131 6.21 6.31 -13.47
CA SER A 131 5.00 7.12 -13.22
C SER A 131 4.62 7.21 -11.74
N ILE A 132 5.35 6.50 -10.88
CA ILE A 132 5.12 6.39 -9.45
C ILE A 132 6.40 6.79 -8.71
N GLN A 133 6.28 7.72 -7.77
CA GLN A 133 7.38 8.15 -6.91
C GLN A 133 7.66 7.08 -5.84
N PRO A 134 8.91 6.59 -5.73
CA PRO A 134 9.31 5.74 -4.60
C PRO A 134 9.16 6.46 -3.25
N VAL A 135 8.81 5.70 -2.21
CA VAL A 135 8.73 6.21 -0.83
C VAL A 135 10.13 6.45 -0.26
N THR A 136 10.30 7.53 0.48
CA THR A 136 11.55 7.80 1.19
C THR A 136 11.69 6.82 2.34
N VAL A 137 12.81 6.10 2.39
CA VAL A 137 13.18 5.26 3.54
C VAL A 137 13.80 6.13 4.62
N SER A 138 13.24 6.09 5.82
CA SER A 138 13.84 6.69 7.01
C SER A 138 14.70 5.66 7.72
N PHE A 139 15.91 6.05 8.12
CA PHE A 139 16.78 5.23 8.99
C PHE A 139 16.81 5.75 10.43
N GLU A 140 15.92 6.69 10.77
CA GLU A 140 15.77 7.21 12.12
C GLU A 140 15.09 6.19 13.02
N PHE A 141 15.55 6.09 14.26
CA PHE A 141 14.92 5.22 15.26
C PHE A 141 13.54 5.76 15.63
N VAL A 142 12.51 4.91 15.52
CA VAL A 142 11.15 5.23 15.94
C VAL A 142 10.91 4.77 17.38
N PRO A 143 10.69 5.69 18.34
CA PRO A 143 10.37 5.35 19.73
C PRO A 143 8.93 4.85 19.89
N ALA A 144 8.54 4.54 21.12
CA ALA A 144 7.15 4.24 21.47
C ALA A 144 6.25 5.47 21.34
N ASP A 145 4.94 5.23 21.28
CA ASP A 145 3.87 6.23 21.26
C ASP A 145 3.94 7.18 20.05
N VAL A 146 4.52 6.71 18.95
CA VAL A 146 4.53 7.38 17.65
C VAL A 146 3.38 6.82 16.81
N LEU A 147 2.55 7.71 16.26
CA LEU A 147 1.51 7.35 15.32
C LEU A 147 2.14 6.98 13.97
N THR A 148 1.78 5.80 13.48
CA THR A 148 2.25 5.25 12.21
C THR A 148 1.07 4.74 11.39
N TRP A 149 1.29 4.48 10.10
CA TRP A 149 0.27 4.03 9.18
C TRP A 149 0.69 2.76 8.46
N VAL A 150 -0.22 1.80 8.43
CA VAL A 150 -0.13 0.53 7.74
C VAL A 150 -1.05 0.55 6.53
N ARG A 151 -0.61 -0.04 5.41
CA ARG A 151 -1.40 -0.08 4.17
C ARG A 151 -1.30 -1.41 3.46
N GLY A 152 -2.41 -1.91 2.94
CA GLY A 152 -2.42 -3.13 2.14
C GLY A 152 -3.80 -3.66 1.78
N TRP A 153 -3.83 -4.93 1.37
CA TRP A 153 -5.01 -5.65 0.89
C TRP A 153 -5.23 -6.95 1.66
N GLY A 154 -4.74 -7.00 2.90
CA GLY A 154 -4.90 -8.11 3.80
C GLY A 154 -6.35 -8.37 4.15
N ARG A 155 -6.56 -9.30 5.08
CA ARG A 155 -7.90 -9.57 5.59
C ARG A 155 -8.36 -8.40 6.45
N LEU A 156 -9.64 -8.05 6.33
CA LEU A 156 -10.25 -6.97 7.12
C LEU A 156 -10.41 -7.33 8.62
N TRP A 157 -10.30 -8.61 8.95
CA TRP A 157 -10.27 -9.12 10.33
C TRP A 157 -9.71 -10.54 10.34
N ASP A 158 -9.42 -11.10 11.53
CA ASP A 158 -8.88 -12.45 11.64
C ASP A 158 -9.81 -13.48 10.95
N ARG A 159 -9.23 -14.25 10.03
CA ARG A 159 -9.93 -15.23 9.16
C ARG A 159 -11.04 -14.65 8.26
N GLY A 160 -11.17 -13.32 8.18
CA GLY A 160 -12.09 -12.61 7.31
C GLY A 160 -11.70 -12.62 5.83
N PRO A 161 -12.50 -12.02 4.94
CA PRO A 161 -12.14 -11.85 3.54
C PRO A 161 -10.98 -10.87 3.38
N LYS A 162 -10.22 -11.00 2.29
CA LYS A 162 -9.26 -9.96 1.86
C LYS A 162 -10.00 -8.74 1.33
N SER A 163 -9.46 -7.55 1.56
CA SER A 163 -9.99 -6.34 0.97
C SER A 163 -9.80 -6.34 -0.56
N HIS A 164 -10.81 -5.90 -1.30
CA HIS A 164 -10.71 -5.72 -2.74
C HIS A 164 -10.01 -4.41 -3.14
N VAL A 165 -9.95 -3.46 -2.22
CA VAL A 165 -9.37 -2.11 -2.35
C VAL A 165 -8.28 -1.89 -1.31
N LEU A 166 -7.39 -0.92 -1.54
CA LEU A 166 -6.32 -0.61 -0.61
C LEU A 166 -6.94 -0.06 0.69
N GLN A 167 -6.59 -0.67 1.81
CA GLN A 167 -6.94 -0.21 3.15
C GLN A 167 -5.76 0.53 3.76
N GLU A 168 -6.06 1.42 4.69
CA GLU A 168 -5.10 2.00 5.60
C GLU A 168 -5.64 2.04 7.04
N VAL A 169 -4.73 1.89 7.99
CA VAL A 169 -5.03 1.98 9.41
C VAL A 169 -3.87 2.64 10.14
N SER A 170 -4.21 3.50 11.08
CA SER A 170 -3.21 4.11 11.95
C SER A 170 -2.96 3.20 13.16
N VAL A 171 -1.70 2.96 13.50
CA VAL A 171 -1.29 2.18 14.67
C VAL A 171 -0.22 2.94 15.45
N SER A 172 -0.28 2.86 16.78
CA SER A 172 0.73 3.49 17.66
C SER A 172 1.85 2.52 18.00
N THR A 173 3.10 2.99 17.91
CA THR A 173 4.28 2.17 18.22
C THR A 173 4.43 1.88 19.71
N TRP A 174 5.02 0.73 20.03
CA TRP A 174 5.31 0.29 21.39
C TRP A 174 6.82 0.15 21.60
N ASN A 175 7.27 0.29 22.86
CA ASN A 175 8.64 -0.08 23.21
C ASN A 175 8.78 -1.61 23.26
N ASN A 176 9.98 -2.11 22.97
CA ASN A 176 10.25 -3.55 22.85
C ASN A 176 9.99 -4.32 24.16
N THR A 177 10.14 -3.69 25.33
CA THR A 177 9.82 -4.32 26.62
C THR A 177 8.33 -4.59 26.76
N ARG A 178 7.47 -3.61 26.45
CA ARG A 178 6.02 -3.73 26.47
C ARG A 178 5.54 -4.74 25.42
N THR A 179 6.10 -4.68 24.22
CA THR A 179 5.81 -5.62 23.13
C THR A 179 6.17 -7.05 23.54
N SER A 180 7.37 -7.28 24.08
CA SER A 180 7.82 -8.61 24.53
C SER A 180 6.95 -9.16 25.67
N ALA A 181 6.50 -8.29 26.58
CA ALA A 181 5.61 -8.69 27.67
C ALA A 181 4.22 -9.11 27.15
N ALA A 182 3.67 -8.39 26.17
CA ALA A 182 2.39 -8.72 25.57
C ALA A 182 2.41 -9.99 24.71
N LEU A 183 3.55 -10.29 24.08
CA LEU A 183 3.72 -11.42 23.16
C LEU A 183 4.38 -12.65 23.80
N PHE A 184 4.48 -12.71 25.13
CA PHE A 184 5.13 -13.83 25.81
C PHE A 184 4.53 -15.18 25.36
N PRO A 185 5.36 -16.18 24.98
CA PRO A 185 6.81 -16.30 25.18
C PRO A 185 7.69 -15.87 24.00
N HIS A 186 7.22 -14.99 23.11
CA HIS A 186 7.93 -14.56 21.90
C HIS A 186 8.54 -13.15 22.08
N PRO A 187 9.76 -13.02 22.62
CA PRO A 187 10.38 -11.71 22.79
C PRO A 187 10.70 -11.06 21.44
N VAL A 188 10.67 -9.73 21.42
CA VAL A 188 11.14 -8.93 20.27
C VAL A 188 12.55 -8.42 20.52
N ASN A 189 13.37 -8.39 19.47
CA ASN A 189 14.75 -7.89 19.53
C ASN A 189 14.87 -6.47 18.94
N ASP A 190 16.05 -5.85 19.02
CA ASP A 190 16.25 -4.45 18.62
C ASP A 190 16.08 -4.16 17.12
N THR A 191 16.02 -5.18 16.26
CA THR A 191 15.64 -5.02 14.84
C THR A 191 14.14 -4.95 14.65
N GLU A 192 13.35 -5.42 15.62
CA GLU A 192 11.89 -5.48 15.56
C GLU A 192 11.24 -4.28 16.28
N LEU A 193 10.06 -3.90 15.80
CA LEU A 193 9.20 -2.86 16.34
C LEU A 193 7.79 -3.45 16.52
N GLY A 194 7.18 -3.21 17.68
CA GLY A 194 5.75 -3.49 17.88
C GLY A 194 4.91 -2.24 17.61
N ALA A 195 3.74 -2.39 17.00
CA ALA A 195 2.75 -1.33 16.89
C ALA A 195 1.31 -1.88 16.90
N GLY A 196 0.35 -1.07 17.33
CA GLY A 196 -1.07 -1.45 17.42
C GLY A 196 -1.48 -1.91 18.80
N GLY A 197 -2.21 -3.03 18.88
CA GLY A 197 -2.74 -3.57 20.13
C GLY A 197 -3.99 -2.83 20.66
N VAL A 198 -4.60 -2.01 19.81
CA VAL A 198 -5.97 -1.53 19.97
C VAL A 198 -6.90 -2.48 19.22
N GLU A 199 -8.08 -2.72 19.76
CA GLU A 199 -9.04 -3.63 19.15
C GLU A 199 -9.45 -3.12 17.76
N GLY A 200 -9.31 -3.97 16.75
CA GLY A 200 -9.62 -3.65 15.37
C GLY A 200 -8.53 -2.88 14.59
N GLU A 201 -7.46 -2.40 15.23
CA GLU A 201 -6.38 -1.69 14.53
C GLU A 201 -5.17 -2.60 14.31
N ASP A 202 -5.02 -3.20 13.12
CA ASP A 202 -3.88 -4.08 12.83
C ASP A 202 -3.64 -4.32 11.33
N SER A 203 -2.43 -4.75 11.00
CA SER A 203 -2.16 -5.45 9.74
C SER A 203 -2.69 -6.89 9.80
N CYS A 204 -3.02 -7.51 8.67
CA CYS A 204 -3.46 -8.90 8.67
C CYS A 204 -2.92 -9.72 7.50
N ASP A 205 -3.33 -11.00 7.43
CA ASP A 205 -2.94 -11.96 6.39
C ASP A 205 -3.03 -11.36 4.98
N GLY A 206 -1.88 -11.13 4.35
CA GLY A 206 -1.78 -10.50 3.03
C GLY A 206 -1.07 -9.16 3.00
N ASP A 207 -0.99 -8.49 4.15
CA ASP A 207 -0.26 -7.24 4.26
C ASP A 207 1.23 -7.46 4.46
N SER A 208 1.65 -8.65 4.89
CA SER A 208 3.05 -9.07 5.05
C SER A 208 3.98 -8.51 3.96
N GLY A 209 5.06 -7.85 4.38
CA GLY A 209 5.99 -7.13 3.52
C GLY A 209 5.56 -5.71 3.15
N GLY A 210 4.33 -5.33 3.46
CA GLY A 210 3.77 -3.99 3.26
C GLY A 210 4.42 -2.93 4.16
N PRO A 211 4.15 -1.65 3.86
CA PRO A 211 4.77 -0.52 4.54
C PRO A 211 4.21 -0.27 5.94
N LEU A 212 5.10 0.09 6.87
CA LEU A 212 4.80 0.92 8.03
C LEU A 212 5.42 2.30 7.83
N THR A 213 4.60 3.35 7.83
CA THR A 213 5.06 4.72 7.55
C THR A 213 4.76 5.69 8.68
N ILE A 214 5.59 6.73 8.80
CA ILE A 214 5.23 7.98 9.50
C ILE A 214 4.81 8.99 8.45
N GLU A 215 3.75 9.74 8.72
CA GLU A 215 3.30 10.83 7.87
C GLU A 215 3.50 12.17 8.55
N GLU A 216 4.25 13.04 7.88
CA GLU A 216 4.49 14.41 8.32
C GLU A 216 4.30 15.36 7.15
N ASN A 217 3.46 16.39 7.34
CA ASN A 217 3.17 17.40 6.32
C ASN A 217 2.74 16.80 4.96
N GLY A 218 1.97 15.70 4.99
CA GLY A 218 1.51 15.00 3.78
C GLY A 218 2.59 14.18 3.06
N THR A 219 3.77 14.01 3.66
CA THR A 219 4.84 13.17 3.11
C THR A 219 5.00 11.92 3.96
N ALA A 220 4.87 10.75 3.33
CA ALA A 220 5.10 9.46 3.97
C ALA A 220 6.59 9.10 3.95
N ARG A 221 7.10 8.63 5.10
CA ARG A 221 8.43 8.04 5.25
C ARG A 221 8.30 6.60 5.74
N LEU A 222 8.92 5.67 5.02
CA LEU A 222 8.96 4.27 5.39
C LEU A 222 9.88 4.06 6.60
N VAL A 223 9.34 3.51 7.67
CA VAL A 223 10.04 3.27 8.94
C VAL A 223 10.06 1.80 9.36
N GLY A 224 9.24 0.98 8.72
CA GLY A 224 9.25 -0.46 8.96
C GLY A 224 8.55 -1.24 7.85
N VAL A 225 8.69 -2.56 7.94
CA VAL A 225 8.10 -3.53 7.03
C VAL A 225 7.30 -4.53 7.85
N ILE A 226 6.06 -4.81 7.46
CA ILE A 226 5.19 -5.77 8.14
C ILE A 226 5.83 -7.16 8.10
N ALA A 227 6.12 -7.77 9.25
CA ALA A 227 6.83 -9.04 9.34
C ALA A 227 5.92 -10.18 9.80
N ARG A 228 5.30 -10.06 10.97
CA ARG A 228 4.50 -11.13 11.59
C ARG A 228 3.47 -10.60 12.57
N GLY A 229 2.40 -11.37 12.77
CA GLY A 229 1.34 -11.10 13.74
C GLY A 229 0.95 -12.37 14.52
N PHE A 230 0.12 -12.19 15.54
CA PHE A 230 -0.36 -13.28 16.43
C PHE A 230 -1.89 -13.33 16.47
N GLY A 231 -2.49 -13.16 15.30
CA GLY A 231 -3.89 -12.75 15.13
C GLY A 231 -3.94 -11.33 14.57
N CYS A 232 -5.14 -10.87 14.22
CA CYS A 232 -5.36 -9.53 13.66
C CYS A 232 -6.35 -8.75 14.52
N GLY A 233 -6.02 -7.51 14.86
CA GLY A 233 -6.93 -6.57 15.54
C GLY A 233 -7.23 -6.95 16.99
N LEU A 234 -6.36 -7.75 17.61
CA LEU A 234 -6.57 -8.25 18.97
C LEU A 234 -6.13 -7.21 20.00
N ARG A 235 -7.04 -6.88 20.93
CA ARG A 235 -6.74 -5.95 22.03
C ARG A 235 -5.55 -6.42 22.85
N GLY A 236 -4.56 -5.55 23.01
CA GLY A 236 -3.35 -5.80 23.78
C GLY A 236 -2.28 -6.61 23.06
N ILE A 237 -2.52 -7.03 21.81
CA ILE A 237 -1.57 -7.80 21.00
C ILE A 237 -1.12 -6.93 19.81
N PRO A 238 0.12 -6.42 19.81
CA PRO A 238 0.63 -5.64 18.70
C PRO A 238 1.09 -6.53 17.53
N GLY A 239 1.03 -5.99 16.31
CA GLY A 239 1.76 -6.53 15.16
C GLY A 239 3.26 -6.25 15.26
N ILE A 240 4.08 -7.06 14.58
CA ILE A 240 5.54 -6.93 14.54
C ILE A 240 6.03 -6.51 13.16
N TYR A 241 6.93 -5.55 13.17
CA TYR A 241 7.52 -4.91 12.00
C TYR A 241 9.04 -4.95 12.10
N GLU A 242 9.73 -5.14 10.98
CA GLU A 242 11.19 -4.98 10.92
C GLU A 242 11.54 -3.49 10.76
N ARG A 243 12.45 -2.98 11.59
CA ARG A 243 12.88 -1.58 11.60
C ARG A 243 13.82 -1.31 10.44
N THR A 244 13.47 -0.34 9.60
CA THR A 244 14.39 0.15 8.56
C THR A 244 15.67 0.70 9.17
N SER A 245 15.60 1.36 10.33
CA SER A 245 16.74 1.93 11.05
C SER A 245 17.81 0.88 11.42
N ALA A 246 17.39 -0.34 11.75
CA ALA A 246 18.30 -1.44 12.10
C ALA A 246 18.92 -2.11 10.85
N ALA A 247 18.26 -2.00 9.71
CA ALA A 247 18.65 -2.63 8.45
C ALA A 247 19.29 -1.65 7.44
N ARG A 248 19.80 -0.50 7.89
CA ARG A 248 20.40 0.51 7.01
C ARG A 248 21.47 -0.07 6.08
N ALA A 249 22.40 -0.85 6.64
CA ALA A 249 23.49 -1.44 5.87
C ALA A 249 22.99 -2.36 4.74
N PHE A 250 21.82 -2.98 4.91
CA PHE A 250 21.18 -3.82 3.90
C PHE A 250 20.41 -2.99 2.86
N ILE A 251 19.64 -1.98 3.28
CA ILE A 251 18.72 -1.24 2.39
C ILE A 251 19.44 -0.14 1.60
N GLU A 252 20.33 0.62 2.24
CA GLU A 252 20.98 1.82 1.68
C GLU A 252 21.66 1.60 0.31
N PRO A 253 22.33 0.45 0.04
CA PRO A 253 22.93 0.18 -1.27
C PRO A 253 21.95 0.15 -2.45
N TYR A 254 20.65 -0.04 -2.20
CA TYR A 254 19.62 -0.12 -3.24
C TYR A 254 18.86 1.21 -3.45
N LEU A 255 19.16 2.23 -2.66
CA LEU A 255 18.54 3.55 -2.78
C LEU A 255 19.22 4.38 -3.88
N PRO A 256 18.49 5.33 -4.50
CA PRO A 256 19.09 6.31 -5.39
C PRO A 256 20.20 7.10 -4.67
N LYS A 257 21.29 7.39 -5.39
CA LYS A 257 22.40 8.21 -4.90
C LYS A 257 22.20 9.69 -5.19
#